data_AF-A0A7W8RI63-F1
#
_entry.id   AF-A0A7W8RI63-F1
#
_cell.length_a   1.000
_cell.length_b   1.000
_cell.length_c   1.000
_cell.angle_alpha   90.00
_cell.angle_beta   90.00
_cell.angle_gamma   90.00
#
_symmetry.space_group_name_H-M   'P 1'
#
loop_
_entity.id
_entity.type
_entity.pdbx_description
1 polymer ?
#
loop_
_entity_poly.entity_id
_entity_poly.type
_entity_poly.pdbx_seq_one_letter_code
_entity_poly.pdbx_strand_id
1 'polypeptide(L)'
;MMPSLEERVAARLARLENWCRDNGVMVSPAGEVCERDAARLLGYHSPKALRRQAIEGRLSPVLRRRRCGPRWLYTLDSIAEHIERELDRYAVS
;
A
#
# COMPACT_ATOMS: atom_id res chain seq x y z
N MET A 1 2.01 -25.77 -8.54
CA MET A 1 1.20 -25.33 -7.39
C MET A 1 1.12 -23.81 -7.46
N MET A 2 -0.06 -23.20 -7.30
CA MET A 2 -0.14 -21.73 -7.27
C MET A 2 0.45 -21.23 -5.95
N PRO A 3 1.21 -20.12 -5.95
CA PRO A 3 1.78 -19.57 -4.73
C PRO A 3 0.67 -19.12 -3.78
N SER A 4 0.88 -19.28 -2.47
CA SER A 4 -0.03 -18.82 -1.42
C SER A 4 -0.15 -17.29 -1.42
N LEU A 5 -1.18 -16.75 -0.76
CA LEU A 5 -1.32 -15.30 -0.60
C LEU A 5 -0.09 -14.71 0.11
N GLU A 6 0.42 -15.39 1.14
CA GLU A 6 1.61 -14.96 1.88
C GLU A 6 2.85 -14.85 0.97
N GLU A 7 3.08 -15.86 0.13
CA GLU A 7 4.20 -15.86 -0.84
C GLU A 7 4.05 -14.73 -1.87
N ARG A 8 2.83 -14.48 -2.36
CA ARG A 8 2.55 -13.38 -3.29
C ARG A 8 2.76 -12.01 -2.62
N VAL A 9 2.32 -11.85 -1.37
CA VAL A 9 2.49 -10.62 -0.60
C VAL A 9 3.96 -10.35 -0.34
N ALA A 10 4.74 -11.36 0.05
CA ALA A 10 6.19 -11.22 0.24
C ALA A 10 6.90 -10.81 -1.07
N ALA A 11 6.54 -11.45 -2.20
CA ALA A 11 7.08 -11.09 -3.51
C ALA A 11 6.67 -9.68 -3.95
N ARG A 12 5.43 -9.25 -3.65
CA ARG A 12 4.96 -7.89 -3.92
C ARG A 12 5.68 -6.86 -3.06
N LEU A 13 5.87 -7.13 -1.78
CA LEU A 13 6.60 -6.26 -0.86
C LEU A 13 8.02 -6.01 -1.39
N ALA A 14 8.76 -7.06 -1.75
CA ALA A 14 10.10 -6.92 -2.33
C ALA A 14 10.11 -6.06 -3.60
N ARG A 15 9.08 -6.19 -4.46
CA ARG A 15 8.92 -5.32 -5.65
C ARG A 15 8.63 -3.87 -5.28
N LEU A 16 7.79 -3.62 -4.28
CA LEU A 16 7.49 -2.27 -3.80
C LEU A 16 8.74 -1.61 -3.20
N GLU A 17 9.52 -2.34 -2.40
CA GLU A 17 10.77 -1.85 -1.82
C GLU A 17 11.79 -1.48 -2.91
N ASN A 18 11.96 -2.35 -3.91
CA ASN A 18 12.82 -2.06 -5.06
C ASN A 18 12.33 -0.82 -5.83
N TRP A 19 11.02 -0.76 -6.11
CA TRP A 19 10.43 0.40 -6.77
C TRP A 19 10.64 1.68 -5.96
N CYS A 20 10.46 1.65 -4.64
CA CYS A 20 10.70 2.79 -3.76
C CYS A 20 12.16 3.25 -3.83
N ARG A 21 13.11 2.31 -3.81
CA ARG A 21 14.54 2.61 -3.96
C ARG A 21 14.84 3.28 -5.30
N ASP A 22 14.35 2.69 -6.39
CA ASP A 22 14.62 3.17 -7.75
C ASP A 22 13.98 4.54 -8.04
N ASN A 23 12.89 4.87 -7.35
CA ASN A 23 12.14 6.12 -7.52
C ASN A 23 12.45 7.17 -6.45
N GLY A 24 13.43 6.94 -5.58
CA GLY A 24 13.82 7.87 -4.52
C GLY A 24 12.73 8.11 -3.47
N VAL A 25 11.84 7.15 -3.26
CA VAL A 25 10.82 7.19 -2.20
C VAL A 25 11.46 6.80 -0.88
N MET A 26 11.35 7.69 0.09
CA MET A 26 11.84 7.45 1.44
C MET A 26 10.92 6.48 2.18
N VAL A 27 11.47 5.33 2.55
CA VAL A 27 10.83 4.33 3.41
C VAL A 27 11.38 4.49 4.82
N SER A 28 10.51 4.56 5.83
CA SER A 28 10.92 4.63 7.23
C SER A 28 11.56 3.30 7.69
N PRO A 29 12.33 3.28 8.78
CA PRO A 29 12.84 2.02 9.36
C PRO A 29 11.74 1.02 9.73
N ALA A 30 10.50 1.49 9.92
CA ALA A 30 9.33 0.65 10.18
C ALA A 30 8.62 0.17 8.90
N GLY A 31 9.22 0.38 7.71
CA GLY A 31 8.65 -0.04 6.43
C GLY A 31 7.50 0.85 5.94
N GLU A 32 7.51 2.13 6.30
CA GLU A 32 6.39 3.04 6.03
C GLU A 32 6.71 4.11 5.00
N VAL A 33 5.71 4.50 4.23
CA VAL A 33 5.79 5.60 3.26
C VAL A 33 4.75 6.67 3.58
N CYS A 34 4.99 7.90 3.13
CA CYS A 34 4.04 8.98 3.33
C CYS A 34 2.78 8.82 2.46
N GLU A 35 1.67 9.45 2.86
CA GLU A 35 0.39 9.40 2.13
C GLU A 35 0.52 9.68 0.62
N ARG A 36 1.42 10.58 0.22
CA ARG A 36 1.63 10.89 -1.19
C ARG A 36 2.19 9.70 -1.96
N ASP A 37 3.17 9.02 -1.40
CA ASP A 37 3.82 7.91 -2.07
C ASP A 37 2.96 6.64 -1.96
N ALA A 38 2.26 6.45 -0.84
CA ALA A 38 1.23 5.40 -0.70
C ALA A 38 0.15 5.53 -1.78
N ALA A 39 -0.35 6.74 -2.04
CA ALA A 39 -1.34 6.97 -3.10
C ALA A 39 -0.81 6.57 -4.48
N ARG A 40 0.47 6.84 -4.77
CA ARG A 40 1.10 6.42 -6.03
C ARG A 40 1.21 4.89 -6.13
N LEU A 41 1.65 4.24 -5.07
CA LEU A 41 1.77 2.77 -5.03
C LEU A 41 0.43 2.05 -5.20
N LEU A 42 -0.63 2.65 -4.66
CA LEU A 42 -2.00 2.14 -4.74
C LEU A 42 -2.74 2.56 -6.02
N GLY A 43 -2.09 3.30 -6.93
CA GLY A 43 -2.71 3.73 -8.20
C GLY A 43 -3.75 4.86 -8.06
N TYR A 44 -3.83 5.55 -6.92
CA TYR A 44 -4.70 6.72 -6.79
C TYR A 44 -4.14 7.92 -7.57
N HIS A 45 -5.03 8.64 -8.27
CA HIS A 45 -4.67 9.87 -8.98
C HIS A 45 -4.12 10.98 -8.08
N SER A 46 -4.48 10.99 -6.79
CA SER A 46 -3.97 11.98 -5.85
C SER A 46 -4.01 11.49 -4.40
N PRO A 47 -3.18 12.06 -3.50
CA PRO A 47 -3.24 11.78 -2.06
C PRO A 47 -4.58 12.19 -1.43
N LYS A 48 -5.25 13.20 -2.01
CA LYS A 48 -6.58 13.64 -1.59
C LYS A 48 -7.64 12.55 -1.80
N ALA A 49 -7.55 11.78 -2.88
CA ALA A 49 -8.49 10.68 -3.15
C ALA A 49 -8.33 9.56 -2.10
N LEU A 50 -7.09 9.18 -1.79
CA LEU A 50 -6.79 8.22 -0.73
C LEU A 50 -7.31 8.71 0.63
N ARG A 51 -7.05 9.99 0.96
CA ARG A 51 -7.52 10.60 2.21
C ARG A 51 -9.05 10.65 2.28
N ARG A 52 -9.72 10.97 1.17
CA ARG A 52 -11.18 11.00 1.08
C ARG A 52 -11.78 9.62 1.37
N GLN A 53 -11.26 8.56 0.76
CA GLN A 53 -11.68 7.18 1.06
C GLN A 53 -11.55 6.86 2.56
N ALA A 54 -10.45 7.31 3.18
CA ALA A 54 -10.22 7.11 4.59
C ALA A 54 -11.17 7.90 5.50
N ILE A 55 -11.56 9.12 5.11
CA ILE A 55 -12.54 9.94 5.85
C ILE A 55 -13.95 9.37 5.70
N GLU A 56 -14.31 8.88 4.50
CA GLU A 56 -15.61 8.29 4.21
C GLU A 56 -15.78 6.87 4.78
N GLY A 57 -14.76 6.33 5.47
CA GLY A 57 -14.80 4.98 6.04
C GLY A 57 -14.76 3.86 5.00
N ARG A 58 -14.30 4.16 3.77
CA ARG A 58 -14.25 3.25 2.62
C ARG A 58 -12.85 2.71 2.34
N LEU A 59 -11.83 3.21 3.03
CA LEU A 59 -10.48 2.68 2.92
C LEU A 59 -10.45 1.22 3.37
N SER A 60 -9.77 0.36 2.61
CA SER A 60 -9.63 -1.05 2.95
C SER A 60 -9.11 -1.22 4.38
N PRO A 61 -9.72 -2.09 5.21
CA PRO A 61 -9.27 -2.32 6.59
C PRO A 61 -7.89 -2.97 6.66
N VAL A 62 -7.42 -3.56 5.56
CA VAL A 62 -6.08 -4.14 5.46
C VAL A 62 -5.01 -3.05 5.45
N LEU A 63 -5.30 -1.86 4.88
CA LEU A 63 -4.34 -0.76 4.77
C LEU A 63 -4.04 -0.15 6.14
N ARG A 64 -2.90 -0.56 6.71
CA ARG A 64 -2.42 -0.07 8.00
C ARG A 64 -1.81 1.30 7.83
N ARG A 65 -2.30 2.25 8.63
CA ARG A 65 -1.78 3.62 8.66
C ARG A 65 -1.62 4.13 10.09
N ARG A 66 -0.61 4.96 10.31
CA ARG A 66 -0.44 5.70 11.56
C ARG A 66 -0.28 7.19 11.32
N ARG A 67 -0.60 7.97 12.34
CA ARG A 67 -0.42 9.42 12.32
C ARG A 67 0.98 9.77 12.83
N CYS A 68 1.69 10.62 12.10
CA CYS A 68 2.98 11.18 12.50
C CYS A 68 2.91 12.71 12.31
N GLY A 69 2.52 13.41 13.38
CA GLY A 69 2.21 14.84 13.34
C GLY A 69 1.06 15.16 12.36
N PRO A 70 1.25 16.05 11.37
CA PRO A 70 0.23 16.37 10.37
C PRO A 70 0.15 15.33 9.23
N ARG A 71 1.04 14.34 9.21
CA ARG A 71 1.16 13.37 8.10
C ARG A 71 0.58 12.01 8.49
N TRP A 72 0.06 11.31 7.48
CA TRP A 72 -0.27 9.89 7.57
C TRP A 72 0.84 9.08 6.91
N LEU A 73 1.25 8.01 7.58
CA LEU A 73 2.19 7.02 7.10
C LEU A 73 1.45 5.71 6.88
N TYR A 74 1.82 4.97 5.83
CA TYR A 74 1.21 3.70 5.43
C TYR A 74 2.30 2.65 5.34
N THR A 75 2.02 1.43 5.81
CA THR A 75 3.01 0.35 5.80
C THR A 75 3.07 -0.33 4.43
N LEU A 76 4.27 -0.59 3.92
CA LEU A 76 4.45 -1.24 2.61
C LEU A 76 3.88 -2.66 2.58
N ASP A 77 3.98 -3.39 3.69
CA ASP A 77 3.41 -4.74 3.83
C ASP A 77 1.88 -4.72 3.65
N SER A 78 1.18 -3.74 4.22
CA SER A 78 -0.27 -3.65 4.09
C SER A 78 -0.70 -3.17 2.70
N ILE A 79 0.11 -2.33 2.05
CA ILE A 79 -0.08 -1.95 0.65
C ILE A 79 0.08 -3.18 -0.25
N ALA A 80 1.11 -4.00 -0.03
CA ALA A 80 1.32 -5.24 -0.77
C ALA A 80 0.13 -6.21 -0.59
N GLU A 81 -0.31 -6.40 0.65
CA GLU A 81 -1.46 -7.24 0.97
C GLU A 81 -2.74 -6.74 0.29
N HIS A 82 -2.99 -5.44 0.33
CA HIS A 82 -4.14 -4.83 -0.33
C HIS A 82 -4.14 -5.08 -1.84
N ILE A 83 -3.01 -4.85 -2.52
CA ILE A 83 -2.89 -5.05 -3.96
C ILE A 83 -3.20 -6.49 -4.35
N GLU A 84 -2.61 -7.47 -3.67
CA GLU A 84 -2.84 -8.89 -4.00
C GLU A 84 -4.29 -9.31 -3.72
N ARG A 85 -4.91 -8.81 -2.65
CA ARG A 85 -6.33 -9.08 -2.36
C ARG A 85 -7.29 -8.45 -3.39
N GLU A 86 -6.99 -7.26 -3.90
CA GLU A 86 -7.78 -6.66 -4.98
C GLU A 86 -7.63 -7.47 -6.27
N LEU A 87 -6.42 -7.90 -6.62
CA LEU A 87 -6.18 -8.75 -7.78
C LEU A 87 -6.94 -10.08 -7.70
N ASP A 88 -6.95 -10.72 -6.52
CA ASP A 88 -7.75 -11.94 -6.30
C ASP A 88 -9.26 -11.67 -6.49
N ARG A 89 -9.76 -10.52 -6.03
CA ARG A 89 -11.19 -10.17 -6.19
C ARG A 89 -11.57 -10.00 -7.66
N TYR A 90 -10.71 -9.34 -8.43
CA TYR A 90 -10.91 -9.15 -9.88
C TYR A 90 -10.72 -10.43 -10.69
N ALA A 91 -9.86 -11.36 -10.25
CA ALA A 91 -9.67 -12.64 -10.93
C ALA A 91 -10.86 -13.61 -10.78
N VAL A 92 -11.73 -13.37 -9.80
CA VAL A 92 -12.93 -14.18 -9.52
C VAL A 92 -14.21 -13.58 -10.14
N SER A 93 -14.12 -12.36 -10.70
CA SER A 93 -15.23 -11.64 -11.36
C SER A 93 -15.22 -11.86 -12.87
#